data_AF-A0A0R2NX24-F1
#
_entry.id   AF-A0A0R2NX24-F1
#
_cell.length_a   1.000
_cell.length_b   1.000
_cell.length_c   1.000
_cell.angle_alpha   90.00
_cell.angle_beta   90.00
_cell.angle_gamma   90.00
#
_symmetry.space_group_name_H-M   'P 1'
#
loop_
_entity.id
_entity.type
_entity.pdbx_description
1 polymer ?
#
loop_
_entity_poly.entity_id
_entity_poly.type
_entity_poly.pdbx_seq_one_letter_code
_entity_poly.pdbx_strand_id
1 'polypeptide(L)'
;MEVALKALFIEHDHISPPGPVAERLRYHGFQISEEVVVSQANFRSPNVDFQFPDAQDFDLIIPLGAPWGAWDDGCIGKWLVPELEWIRSIVESGKPVLGICFGGQLIARAMGGSVAKAPQCEIGWKSIWSDDTSLISDGPWFQFHYDRWQIPPGAKEIA
;
A
#
# COMPACT_ATOMS: atom_id res chain seq x y z
N MET A 1 5.06 -19.65 -25.12
CA MET A 1 4.21 -18.48 -24.83
C MET A 1 4.76 -17.89 -23.56
N GLU A 2 5.13 -16.62 -23.57
CA GLU A 2 5.57 -15.92 -22.35
C GLU A 2 4.35 -15.78 -21.44
N VAL A 3 4.44 -16.26 -20.21
CA VAL A 3 3.35 -16.13 -19.23
C VAL A 3 3.34 -14.69 -18.78
N ALA A 4 2.23 -13.99 -19.01
CA ALA A 4 2.10 -12.60 -18.58
C ALA A 4 2.14 -12.53 -17.05
N LEU A 5 2.97 -11.63 -16.52
CA LEU A 5 3.05 -11.37 -15.08
C LEU A 5 1.73 -10.81 -14.56
N LYS A 6 1.39 -11.11 -13.31
CA LYS A 6 0.14 -10.70 -12.66
C LYS A 6 0.42 -9.74 -11.51
N ALA A 7 -0.27 -8.61 -11.48
CA ALA A 7 -0.24 -7.66 -10.38
C ALA A 7 -1.60 -7.60 -9.70
N LEU A 8 -1.62 -7.70 -8.38
CA LEU A 8 -2.80 -7.51 -7.56
C LEU A 8 -2.75 -6.15 -6.87
N PHE A 9 -3.77 -5.33 -7.09
CA PHE A 9 -4.02 -4.14 -6.30
C PHE A 9 -5.01 -4.45 -5.19
N ILE A 10 -4.66 -4.03 -3.97
CA ILE A 10 -5.58 -3.99 -2.83
C ILE A 10 -6.03 -2.55 -2.65
N GLU A 11 -7.29 -2.30 -3.00
CA GLU A 11 -7.99 -1.04 -2.78
C GLU A 11 -8.69 -1.08 -1.44
N HIS A 12 -8.42 -0.11 -0.57
CA HIS A 12 -9.09 -0.07 0.74
C HIS A 12 -10.46 0.59 0.66
N ASP A 13 -10.76 1.34 -0.39
CA ASP A 13 -12.03 2.03 -0.58
C ASP A 13 -12.39 2.17 -2.08
N HIS A 14 -13.56 2.74 -2.38
CA HIS A 14 -14.10 2.88 -3.74
C HIS A 14 -13.71 4.18 -4.48
N ILE A 15 -12.96 5.08 -3.84
CA ILE A 15 -12.56 6.40 -4.36
C ILE A 15 -11.04 6.55 -4.55
N SER A 16 -10.26 5.55 -4.15
CA SER A 16 -8.80 5.50 -4.26
C SER A 16 -8.33 4.44 -5.28
N PRO A 17 -8.69 4.57 -6.58
CA PRO A 17 -8.40 3.53 -7.56
C PRO A 17 -6.89 3.44 -7.88
N PRO A 18 -6.44 2.33 -8.50
CA PRO A 18 -5.02 2.09 -8.86
C PRO A 18 -4.36 3.16 -9.74
N GLY A 19 -5.17 3.87 -10.53
CA GLY A 19 -4.74 5.04 -11.29
C GLY A 19 -3.51 4.80 -12.20
N PRO A 20 -2.58 5.77 -12.28
CA PRO A 20 -1.42 5.71 -13.18
C PRO A 20 -0.50 4.50 -12.96
N VAL A 21 -0.49 3.91 -11.76
CA VAL A 21 0.36 2.75 -11.46
C VAL A 21 -0.14 1.52 -12.23
N ALA A 22 -1.44 1.27 -12.22
CA ALA A 22 -2.03 0.18 -13.01
C ALA A 22 -1.86 0.40 -14.51
N GLU A 23 -2.04 1.63 -14.99
CA GLU A 23 -1.80 1.97 -16.41
C GLU A 23 -0.35 1.68 -16.81
N ARG A 24 0.62 2.03 -15.97
CA ARG A 24 2.04 1.77 -16.22
C ARG A 24 2.37 0.29 -16.19
N LEU A 25 1.79 -0.50 -15.29
CA LEU A 25 1.97 -1.94 -15.25
C LEU A 25 1.36 -2.62 -16.49
N ARG A 26 0.16 -2.21 -16.93
CA ARG A 26 -0.45 -2.69 -18.18
C ARG A 26 0.42 -2.38 -19.40
N TYR A 27 1.00 -1.18 -19.45
CA TYR A 27 1.95 -0.81 -20.51
C TYR A 27 3.16 -1.76 -20.58
N HIS A 28 3.59 -2.29 -19.43
CA HIS A 28 4.68 -3.28 -19.34
C HIS A 28 4.20 -4.74 -19.40
N GLY A 29 2.96 -4.99 -19.80
CA GLY A 29 2.46 -6.34 -20.07
C GLY A 29 1.92 -7.09 -18.85
N PHE A 30 1.76 -6.43 -17.69
CA PHE A 30 1.11 -7.07 -16.54
C PHE A 30 -0.39 -7.24 -16.77
N GLN A 31 -0.90 -8.40 -16.35
CA GLN A 31 -2.31 -8.62 -16.09
C GLN A 31 -2.65 -8.01 -14.72
N ILE A 32 -3.68 -7.18 -14.66
CA ILE A 32 -4.07 -6.49 -13.42
C ILE A 32 -5.30 -7.18 -12.82
N SER A 33 -5.23 -7.46 -11.51
CA SER A 33 -6.36 -7.83 -10.67
C SER A 33 -6.53 -6.78 -9.58
N GLU A 34 -7.77 -6.50 -9.21
CA GLU A 34 -8.15 -5.43 -8.30
C GLU A 34 -9.13 -6.02 -7.28
N GLU A 35 -8.85 -5.85 -6.00
CA GLU A 35 -9.71 -6.30 -4.89
C GLU A 35 -10.01 -5.13 -3.98
N VAL A 36 -11.31 -4.91 -3.68
CA VAL A 36 -11.77 -3.80 -2.83
C VAL A 36 -12.14 -4.32 -1.46
N VAL A 37 -11.38 -3.93 -0.43
CA VAL A 37 -11.57 -4.36 0.96
C VAL A 37 -12.86 -3.78 1.55
N VAL A 38 -13.03 -2.46 1.46
CA VAL A 38 -14.23 -1.77 1.96
C VAL A 38 -15.06 -1.25 0.80
N SER A 39 -16.17 -1.93 0.52
CA SER A 39 -17.13 -1.49 -0.49
C SER A 39 -17.72 -0.11 -0.18
N GLN A 40 -18.24 0.56 -1.22
CA GLN A 40 -18.94 1.84 -1.08
C GLN A 40 -20.05 1.81 -0.01
N ALA A 41 -20.79 0.71 0.11
CA ALA A 41 -21.87 0.56 1.09
C ALA A 41 -21.35 0.56 2.54
N ASN A 42 -20.12 0.07 2.76
CA ASN A 42 -19.50 -0.07 4.07
C ASN A 42 -18.55 1.08 4.41
N PHE A 43 -18.41 2.10 3.56
CA PHE A 43 -17.44 3.19 3.75
C PHE A 43 -17.59 3.93 5.09
N ARG A 44 -18.81 4.01 5.64
CA ARG A 44 -19.10 4.63 6.96
C ARG A 44 -19.05 3.65 8.14
N SER A 45 -18.82 2.37 7.88
CA SER A 45 -18.71 1.30 8.88
C SER A 45 -17.65 0.30 8.39
N PRO A 46 -16.38 0.73 8.35
CA PRO A 46 -15.34 0.07 7.57
C PRO A 46 -14.80 -1.20 8.22
N ASN A 47 -15.16 -1.48 9.48
CA ASN A 47 -14.72 -2.66 10.21
C ASN A 47 -15.45 -3.92 9.72
N VAL A 48 -15.12 -4.36 8.52
CA VAL A 48 -15.73 -5.51 7.85
C VAL A 48 -14.77 -6.70 7.82
N ASP A 49 -15.32 -7.90 7.71
CA ASP A 49 -14.52 -9.09 7.48
C ASP A 49 -14.15 -9.14 6.00
N PHE A 50 -12.89 -9.44 5.69
CA PHE A 50 -12.38 -9.55 4.33
C PHE A 50 -11.45 -10.75 4.23
N GLN A 51 -11.56 -11.51 3.14
CA GLN A 51 -10.70 -12.66 2.87
C GLN A 51 -9.73 -12.30 1.76
N PHE A 52 -8.45 -12.18 2.10
CA PHE A 52 -7.40 -11.92 1.13
C PHE A 52 -7.18 -13.12 0.21
N PRO A 53 -6.89 -12.90 -1.09
CA PRO A 53 -6.62 -13.98 -2.02
C PRO A 53 -5.28 -14.68 -1.73
N ASP A 54 -5.06 -15.83 -2.36
CA ASP A 54 -3.74 -16.48 -2.31
C ASP A 54 -2.73 -15.62 -3.07
N ALA A 55 -1.76 -15.07 -2.35
CA ALA A 55 -0.73 -14.23 -2.94
C ALA A 55 0.14 -14.98 -3.95
N GLN A 56 0.16 -16.32 -3.95
CA GLN A 56 0.88 -17.12 -4.93
C GLN A 56 0.36 -16.96 -6.36
N ASP A 57 -0.90 -16.54 -6.52
CA ASP A 57 -1.51 -16.32 -7.84
C ASP A 57 -1.00 -15.06 -8.56
N PHE A 58 -0.21 -14.23 -7.87
CA PHE A 58 0.26 -12.92 -8.34
C PHE A 58 1.79 -12.79 -8.23
N ASP A 59 2.40 -12.02 -9.11
CA ASP A 59 3.85 -11.76 -9.13
C ASP A 59 4.22 -10.47 -8.38
N LEU A 60 3.26 -9.55 -8.23
CA LEU A 60 3.41 -8.26 -7.56
C LEU A 60 2.14 -7.91 -6.79
N ILE A 61 2.28 -7.44 -5.55
CA ILE A 61 1.18 -6.98 -4.71
C ILE A 61 1.32 -5.47 -4.45
N ILE A 62 0.22 -4.72 -4.59
CA ILE A 62 0.19 -3.26 -4.44
C ILE A 62 -0.96 -2.84 -3.51
N PRO A 63 -0.74 -2.77 -2.18
CA PRO A 63 -1.70 -2.13 -1.29
C PRO A 63 -1.69 -0.60 -1.46
N LEU A 64 -2.87 -0.02 -1.63
CA LEU A 64 -3.05 1.40 -1.93
C LEU A 64 -3.33 2.26 -0.68
N GLY A 65 -3.73 3.51 -0.90
CA GLY A 65 -4.19 4.41 0.15
C GLY A 65 -5.49 3.95 0.81
N ALA A 66 -5.80 4.55 1.96
CA ALA A 66 -7.06 4.41 2.67
C ALA A 66 -7.35 5.72 3.44
N PRO A 67 -8.61 6.06 3.72
CA PRO A 67 -8.98 7.23 4.53
C PRO A 67 -8.85 6.97 6.05
N TRP A 68 -8.61 5.71 6.45
CA TRP A 68 -8.46 5.30 7.85
C TRP A 68 -6.98 5.19 8.21
N GLY A 69 -6.66 5.31 9.51
CA GLY A 69 -5.27 5.21 9.98
C GLY A 69 -4.83 3.76 10.11
N ALA A 70 -3.65 3.40 9.59
CA ALA A 70 -3.08 2.04 9.70
C ALA A 70 -2.69 1.65 11.14
N TRP A 71 -2.88 2.56 12.10
CA TRP A 71 -2.69 2.38 13.54
C TRP A 71 -4.02 2.18 14.29
N ASP A 72 -5.18 2.31 13.63
CA ASP A 72 -6.50 2.31 14.28
C ASP A 72 -7.19 0.94 14.21
N ASP A 73 -6.66 -0.02 14.98
CA ASP A 73 -7.20 -1.38 15.07
C ASP A 73 -8.65 -1.41 15.56
N GLY A 74 -9.08 -0.41 16.34
CA GLY A 74 -10.47 -0.29 16.80
C GLY A 74 -11.44 0.03 15.66
N CYS A 75 -11.02 0.88 14.72
CA CYS A 75 -11.83 1.31 13.58
C CYS A 75 -11.88 0.27 12.45
N ILE A 76 -10.77 -0.42 12.18
CA ILE A 76 -10.63 -1.26 10.96
C ILE A 76 -9.97 -2.64 11.18
N GLY A 77 -9.82 -3.07 12.44
CA GLY A 77 -9.05 -4.27 12.80
C GLY A 77 -9.48 -5.58 12.16
N LYS A 78 -10.76 -5.74 11.75
CA LYS A 78 -11.26 -6.98 11.14
C LYS A 78 -10.63 -7.33 9.80
N TRP A 79 -10.14 -6.33 9.05
CA TRP A 79 -9.37 -6.56 7.83
C TRP A 79 -7.91 -6.09 7.99
N LEU A 80 -7.66 -5.05 8.79
CA LEU A 80 -6.30 -4.53 8.98
C LEU A 80 -5.36 -5.57 9.60
N VAL A 81 -5.79 -6.28 10.65
CA VAL A 81 -4.94 -7.27 11.32
C VAL A 81 -4.63 -8.45 10.40
N PRO A 82 -5.62 -9.07 9.72
CA PRO A 82 -5.33 -10.07 8.69
C PRO A 82 -4.44 -9.57 7.55
N GLU A 83 -4.60 -8.32 7.11
CA GLU A 83 -3.76 -7.74 6.05
C GLU A 83 -2.31 -7.60 6.47
N LEU A 84 -2.04 -7.18 7.71
CA LEU A 84 -0.68 -7.10 8.25
C LEU A 84 0.00 -8.47 8.27
N GLU A 85 -0.72 -9.51 8.67
CA GLU A 85 -0.22 -10.90 8.65
C GLU A 85 0.02 -11.38 7.21
N TRP A 86 -0.91 -11.10 6.30
CA TRP A 86 -0.82 -11.45 4.89
C TRP A 86 0.38 -10.76 4.21
N ILE A 87 0.51 -9.43 4.34
CA ILE A 87 1.64 -8.66 3.81
C ILE A 87 2.96 -9.15 4.39
N ARG A 88 3.03 -9.43 5.70
CA ARG A 88 4.24 -9.98 6.33
C ARG A 88 4.67 -11.28 5.64
N SER A 89 3.73 -12.21 5.45
CA SER A 89 4.03 -13.50 4.81
C SER A 89 4.54 -13.34 3.37
N ILE A 90 4.00 -12.37 2.63
CA ILE A 90 4.41 -12.07 1.25
C ILE A 90 5.84 -11.54 1.22
N VAL A 91 6.15 -10.55 2.06
CA VAL A 91 7.49 -9.95 2.14
C VAL A 91 8.51 -11.00 2.60
N GLU A 92 8.19 -11.81 3.61
CA GLU A 92 9.06 -12.88 4.10
C GLU A 92 9.30 -13.99 3.04
N SER A 93 8.37 -14.19 2.10
CA SER A 93 8.55 -15.11 0.96
C SER A 93 9.47 -14.57 -0.15
N GLY A 94 9.87 -13.30 -0.06
CA GLY A 94 10.68 -12.62 -1.09
C GLY A 94 9.88 -12.14 -2.30
N LYS A 95 8.54 -12.20 -2.25
CA LYS A 95 7.67 -11.69 -3.31
C LYS A 95 7.64 -10.15 -3.30
N PRO A 96 7.74 -9.48 -4.45
CA PRO A 96 7.68 -8.02 -4.51
C PRO A 96 6.35 -7.44 -4.00
N VAL A 97 6.45 -6.39 -3.17
CA VAL A 97 5.32 -5.59 -2.69
C VAL A 97 5.64 -4.11 -2.85
N LEU A 98 4.71 -3.33 -3.41
CA LEU A 98 4.81 -1.87 -3.50
C LEU A 98 3.66 -1.22 -2.72
N GLY A 99 3.94 -0.67 -1.55
CA GLY A 99 2.93 0.03 -0.74
C GLY A 99 2.85 1.51 -1.06
N ILE A 100 1.65 2.03 -1.27
CA ILE A 100 1.41 3.46 -1.57
C ILE A 100 0.59 4.10 -0.45
N CYS A 101 1.11 5.19 0.13
CA CYS A 101 0.45 5.90 1.24
C CYS A 101 0.17 4.95 2.43
N PHE A 102 -1.10 4.61 2.68
CA PHE A 102 -1.50 3.62 3.67
C PHE A 102 -0.84 2.26 3.44
N GLY A 103 -0.71 1.80 2.20
CA GLY A 103 0.00 0.56 1.89
C GLY A 103 1.48 0.55 2.33
N GLY A 104 2.15 1.71 2.28
CA GLY A 104 3.51 1.84 2.81
C GLY A 104 3.54 1.73 4.34
N GLN A 105 2.54 2.30 5.00
CA GLN A 105 2.34 2.17 6.44
C GLN A 105 2.07 0.72 6.87
N LEU A 106 1.28 -0.02 6.09
CA LEU A 106 1.03 -1.45 6.31
C LEU A 106 2.32 -2.25 6.27
N ILE A 107 3.13 -2.08 5.23
CA ILE A 107 4.42 -2.79 5.08
C ILE A 107 5.34 -2.44 6.25
N ALA A 108 5.45 -1.16 6.60
CA ALA A 108 6.26 -0.73 7.73
C ALA A 108 5.81 -1.41 9.03
N ARG A 109 4.50 -1.40 9.34
CA ARG A 109 3.95 -2.03 10.55
C ARG A 109 4.09 -3.55 10.54
N ALA A 110 3.83 -4.22 9.42
CA ALA A 110 3.95 -5.67 9.25
C ALA A 110 5.38 -6.16 9.51
N MET A 111 6.38 -5.36 9.11
CA MET A 111 7.81 -5.66 9.25
C MET A 111 8.43 -5.15 10.57
N GLY A 112 7.61 -4.73 11.54
CA GLY A 112 8.08 -4.34 12.88
C GLY A 112 8.40 -2.86 13.06
N GLY A 113 8.04 -2.01 12.11
CA GLY A 113 7.94 -0.57 12.28
C GLY A 113 6.66 -0.15 13.02
N SER A 114 6.41 1.15 13.09
CA SER A 114 5.20 1.70 13.73
C SER A 114 4.57 2.79 12.87
N VAL A 115 3.29 3.08 13.09
CA VAL A 115 2.56 4.14 12.39
C VAL A 115 1.89 5.03 13.42
N ALA A 116 1.94 6.34 13.20
CA ALA A 116 1.27 7.31 14.05
C ALA A 116 0.98 8.59 13.25
N LYS A 117 0.13 9.46 13.81
CA LYS A 117 -0.08 10.80 13.28
C LYS A 117 1.23 11.54 13.12
N ALA A 118 1.40 12.17 11.96
CA ALA A 118 2.52 13.05 11.70
C ALA A 118 2.35 14.36 12.50
N PRO A 119 3.46 15.02 12.92
CA PRO A 119 3.39 16.33 13.54
C PRO A 119 2.74 17.39 12.65
N GLN A 120 2.87 17.22 11.33
CA GLN A 120 2.27 18.05 10.30
C GLN A 120 1.79 17.16 9.16
N CYS A 121 0.60 17.42 8.63
CA CYS A 121 0.11 16.75 7.43
C CYS A 121 0.75 17.33 6.16
N GLU A 122 0.89 16.50 5.14
CA GLU A 122 1.35 16.91 3.82
C GLU A 122 0.24 16.71 2.80
N ILE A 123 -0.24 17.82 2.24
CA ILE A 123 -1.31 17.85 1.25
C ILE A 123 -0.86 18.73 0.09
N GLY A 124 -0.84 18.16 -1.11
CA GLY A 124 -0.43 18.82 -2.35
C GLY A 124 0.97 18.41 -2.82
N TRP A 125 1.49 19.16 -3.79
CA TRP A 125 2.78 18.88 -4.42
C TRP A 125 3.94 19.26 -3.50
N LYS A 126 4.86 18.32 -3.27
CA LYS A 126 6.04 18.45 -2.41
C LYS A 126 7.28 17.94 -3.15
N SER A 127 8.42 18.53 -2.83
CA SER A 127 9.72 17.94 -3.18
C SER A 127 10.23 17.14 -2.00
N ILE A 128 10.97 16.08 -2.31
CA ILE A 128 11.69 15.25 -1.34
C ILE A 128 13.19 15.31 -1.65
N TRP A 129 14.03 14.78 -0.76
CA TRP A 129 15.46 14.66 -1.00
C TRP A 129 15.80 13.20 -1.23
N SER A 130 16.00 12.80 -2.48
CA SER A 130 16.38 11.41 -2.74
C SER A 130 17.87 11.18 -2.62
N ASP A 131 18.23 10.05 -1.99
CA ASP A 131 19.60 9.51 -2.00
C ASP A 131 19.97 8.92 -3.38
N ASP A 132 18.99 8.57 -4.21
CA ASP A 132 19.18 8.04 -5.58
C ASP A 132 18.12 8.59 -6.55
N THR A 133 18.44 9.72 -7.16
CA THR A 133 17.57 10.40 -8.13
C THR A 133 17.35 9.64 -9.44
N SER A 134 18.10 8.56 -9.69
CA SER A 134 17.84 7.66 -10.82
C SER A 134 16.67 6.70 -10.55
N LEU A 135 16.38 6.44 -9.28
CA LEU A 135 15.26 5.61 -8.83
C LEU A 135 14.04 6.46 -8.47
N ILE A 136 14.22 7.50 -7.66
CA ILE A 136 13.16 8.40 -7.19
C ILE A 136 13.64 9.84 -7.41
N SER A 137 13.04 10.59 -8.35
CA SER A 137 13.40 11.99 -8.52
C SER A 137 13.02 12.83 -7.29
N ASP A 138 13.60 14.03 -7.13
CA ASP A 138 13.20 14.97 -6.06
C ASP A 138 11.76 15.51 -6.21
N GLY A 139 11.05 15.10 -7.27
CA GLY A 139 9.64 15.39 -7.50
C GLY A 139 9.37 16.45 -8.58
N PRO A 140 8.23 17.16 -8.49
CA PRO A 140 7.30 17.15 -7.36
C PRO A 140 6.51 15.83 -7.25
N TRP A 141 6.27 15.39 -6.02
CA TRP A 141 5.41 14.27 -5.65
C TRP A 141 4.12 14.78 -5.01
N PHE A 142 2.98 14.19 -5.37
CA PHE A 142 1.72 14.53 -4.73
C PHE A 142 1.59 13.81 -3.40
N GLN A 143 1.49 14.57 -2.31
CA GLN A 143 1.26 14.04 -0.97
C GLN A 143 -0.19 14.28 -0.54
N PHE A 144 -0.77 13.30 0.14
CA PHE A 144 -2.06 13.43 0.82
C PHE A 144 -2.08 12.49 2.02
N HIS A 145 -1.41 12.88 3.11
CA HIS A 145 -1.37 12.07 4.32
C HIS A 145 -1.29 12.92 5.60
N TYR A 146 -1.86 12.35 6.66
CA TYR A 146 -1.82 12.89 8.03
C TYR A 146 -0.94 12.07 8.96
N ASP A 147 -0.52 10.89 8.50
CA ASP A 147 0.20 9.89 9.28
C ASP A 147 1.61 9.70 8.70
N ARG A 148 2.51 9.19 9.54
CA ARG A 148 3.87 8.79 9.18
C ARG A 148 4.18 7.44 9.79
N TRP A 149 5.19 6.76 9.26
CA TRP A 149 5.71 5.53 9.86
C TRP A 149 7.14 5.69 10.33
N GLN A 150 7.53 4.81 11.25
CA GLN A 150 8.92 4.52 11.55
C GLN A 150 9.40 3.39 10.66
N ILE A 151 10.59 3.55 10.11
CA ILE A 151 11.21 2.56 9.23
C ILE A 151 11.39 1.25 9.99
N PRO A 152 10.92 0.11 9.46
CA PRO A 152 11.10 -1.19 10.10
C PRO A 152 12.58 -1.61 10.11
N PRO A 153 13.00 -2.47 11.05
CA PRO A 153 14.36 -3.00 11.08
C PRO A 153 14.76 -3.63 9.75
N GLY A 154 15.96 -3.32 9.26
CA GLY A 154 16.51 -3.86 8.02
C GLY A 154 16.04 -3.17 6.73
N ALA A 155 15.07 -2.24 6.81
CA ALA A 155 14.74 -1.38 5.68
C ALA A 155 15.75 -0.24 5.52
N LYS A 156 15.93 0.20 4.28
CA LYS A 156 16.77 1.35 3.91
C LYS A 156 15.85 2.49 3.46
N GLU A 157 15.91 3.62 4.14
CA GLU A 157 15.35 4.89 3.66
C GLU A 157 16.18 5.38 2.48
N ILE A 158 15.52 5.89 1.44
CA ILE A 158 16.16 6.33 0.19
C ILE A 158 15.69 7.71 -0.29
N ALA A 159 14.66 8.27 0.35
CA ALA A 159 14.12 9.60 0.08
C ALA A 159 13.20 10.05 1.22
#